data_AF-A0A0N4VCT1-F1
#
_entry.id   AF-A0A0N4VCT1-F1
#
_cell.length_a   1.000
_cell.length_b   1.000
_cell.length_c   1.000
_cell.angle_alpha   90.00
_cell.angle_beta   90.00
_cell.angle_gamma   90.00
#
_symmetry.space_group_name_H-M   'P 1'
#
loop_
_entity.id
_entity.type
_entity.pdbx_description
1 polymer ?
#
loop_
_entity_poly.entity_id
_entity_poly.type
_entity_poly.pdbx_seq_one_letter_code
_entity_poly.pdbx_strand_id
1 'polypeptide(L)'
;MYLRYYLDEKGNKVYTLKKVDPNDRPTLSAHPARFSPEDKYSQYRITIKKRFGLLPTMQGKPLYYFPWLTAGSPFKRFVIFFRKIIIAFICFFIGWKSLGIMLTEKILWQYDEKLGKPRMLSVKEAKDLKRKSVEEARSSKEMKFSFPLDD
;
A
#
# COMPACT_ATOMS: atom_id res chain seq x y z
N MET A 1 -18.42 -44.15 -22.89
CA MET A 1 -19.40 -43.04 -22.87
C MET A 1 -19.78 -42.73 -24.31
N TYR A 2 -21.09 -42.67 -24.60
CA TYR A 2 -21.59 -42.67 -25.99
C TYR A 2 -21.64 -41.28 -26.64
N LEU A 3 -21.60 -40.22 -25.83
CA LEU A 3 -21.65 -38.86 -26.36
C LEU A 3 -20.32 -38.48 -27.03
N ARG A 4 -20.42 -38.09 -28.29
CA ARG A 4 -19.30 -37.67 -29.14
C ARG A 4 -19.56 -36.27 -29.68
N TYR A 5 -18.54 -35.66 -30.25
CA TYR A 5 -18.66 -34.38 -30.92
C TYR A 5 -17.70 -34.25 -32.10
N TYR A 6 -18.01 -33.32 -32.98
CA TYR A 6 -17.12 -32.81 -34.01
C TYR A 6 -17.09 -31.28 -33.95
N LEU A 7 -16.18 -30.66 -34.69
CA LEU A 7 -16.05 -29.22 -34.77
C LEU A 7 -16.68 -28.73 -36.07
N ASP A 8 -17.60 -27.77 -35.93
CA ASP A 8 -18.16 -27.01 -37.05
C ASP A 8 -17.11 -26.05 -37.65
N GLU A 9 -17.39 -25.45 -38.80
CA GLU A 9 -16.51 -24.47 -39.47
C GLU A 9 -16.16 -23.27 -38.57
N LYS A 10 -17.09 -22.92 -37.67
CA LYS A 10 -16.92 -21.86 -36.66
C LYS A 10 -16.11 -22.30 -35.44
N GLY A 11 -15.68 -23.56 -35.37
CA GLY A 11 -14.99 -24.15 -34.22
C GLY A 11 -15.91 -24.51 -33.04
N ASN A 12 -17.22 -24.48 -33.23
CA ASN A 12 -18.19 -24.88 -32.21
C ASN A 12 -18.34 -26.40 -32.15
N LYS A 13 -18.60 -26.95 -30.96
CA LYS A 13 -18.82 -28.39 -30.78
C LYS A 13 -20.26 -28.76 -31.15
N VAL A 14 -20.42 -29.67 -32.11
CA VAL A 14 -21.72 -30.28 -32.43
C VAL A 14 -21.74 -31.70 -31.88
N TYR A 15 -22.71 -31.98 -31.02
CA TYR A 15 -22.80 -33.26 -30.31
C TYR A 15 -23.56 -34.31 -31.13
N THR A 16 -23.09 -35.55 -31.06
CA THR A 16 -23.66 -36.68 -31.80
C THR A 16 -23.39 -37.99 -31.09
N LEU A 17 -24.20 -39.01 -31.39
CA LEU A 17 -23.96 -40.40 -30.98
C LEU A 17 -23.28 -41.21 -32.09
N LYS A 18 -23.21 -40.66 -33.31
CA LYS A 18 -22.58 -41.32 -34.46
C LYS A 18 -21.05 -41.32 -34.28
N LYS A 19 -20.39 -42.37 -34.77
CA LYS A 19 -18.92 -42.47 -34.75
C LYS A 19 -18.26 -41.60 -35.82
N VAL A 20 -18.99 -41.28 -36.88
CA VAL A 20 -18.50 -40.57 -38.06
C VAL A 20 -19.30 -39.28 -38.24
N ASP A 21 -18.58 -38.23 -38.62
CA ASP A 21 -19.07 -36.89 -38.94
C ASP A 21 -19.76 -36.84 -40.32
N PRO A 22 -20.59 -35.83 -40.69
CA PRO A 22 -21.09 -35.71 -42.07
C PRO A 22 -20.00 -35.58 -43.14
N ASN A 23 -18.78 -35.18 -42.75
CA ASN A 23 -17.60 -35.12 -43.63
C ASN A 23 -16.73 -36.39 -43.60
N ASP A 24 -17.28 -37.52 -43.13
CA ASP A 24 -16.58 -38.81 -42.99
C ASP A 24 -15.34 -38.82 -42.08
N ARG A 25 -15.21 -37.81 -41.22
CA ARG A 25 -14.13 -37.75 -40.21
C ARG A 25 -14.55 -38.50 -38.94
N PRO A 26 -13.60 -39.11 -38.21
CA PRO A 26 -13.91 -39.73 -36.92
C PRO A 26 -14.25 -38.66 -35.88
N THR A 27 -15.38 -38.86 -35.18
CA THR A 27 -15.81 -37.96 -34.09
C THR A 27 -14.97 -38.17 -32.83
N LEU A 28 -14.90 -37.16 -31.96
CA LEU A 28 -14.15 -37.18 -30.71
C LEU A 28 -15.06 -37.46 -29.50
N SER A 29 -14.49 -38.02 -28.42
CA SER A 29 -15.24 -38.21 -27.16
C SER A 29 -15.58 -36.85 -26.54
N ALA A 30 -16.85 -36.62 -26.21
CA ALA A 30 -17.28 -35.38 -25.54
C ALA A 30 -16.76 -35.25 -24.10
N HIS A 31 -16.32 -36.37 -23.53
CA HIS A 31 -15.92 -36.43 -22.13
C HIS A 31 -14.41 -36.37 -21.98
N PRO A 32 -13.91 -35.70 -20.93
CA PRO A 32 -12.48 -35.61 -20.66
C PRO A 32 -11.90 -36.98 -20.30
N ALA A 33 -10.58 -37.12 -20.45
CA ALA A 33 -9.86 -38.28 -19.94
C ALA A 33 -10.01 -38.38 -18.41
N ARG A 34 -10.13 -39.61 -17.89
CA ARG A 34 -10.23 -39.86 -16.45
C ARG A 34 -8.96 -39.37 -15.75
N PHE A 35 -9.14 -38.64 -14.66
CA PHE A 35 -8.04 -38.26 -13.78
C PHE A 35 -7.67 -39.42 -12.84
N SER A 36 -6.37 -39.68 -12.70
CA SER A 36 -5.81 -40.59 -11.71
C SER A 36 -4.81 -39.80 -10.84
N PRO A 37 -4.87 -39.88 -9.51
CA PRO A 37 -3.88 -39.26 -8.64
C PRO A 37 -2.46 -39.80 -8.91
N GLU A 38 -2.36 -41.11 -9.11
CA GLU A 38 -1.13 -41.79 -9.49
C GLU A 38 -1.07 -41.91 -11.02
N ASP A 39 -0.59 -40.85 -11.65
CA ASP A 39 -0.37 -40.83 -13.10
C ASP A 39 1.09 -41.15 -13.44
N LYS A 40 1.36 -42.45 -13.62
CA LYS A 40 2.69 -43.00 -13.93
C LYS A 40 3.33 -42.37 -15.17
N TYR A 41 2.53 -41.91 -16.14
CA TYR A 41 3.03 -41.37 -17.40
C TYR A 41 3.00 -39.83 -17.46
N SER A 42 2.82 -39.17 -16.32
CA SER A 42 2.81 -37.71 -16.21
C SER A 42 4.07 -37.04 -16.78
N GLN A 43 5.25 -37.62 -16.55
CA GLN A 43 6.53 -37.13 -17.08
C GLN A 43 6.56 -37.09 -18.61
N TYR A 44 6.07 -38.15 -19.27
CA TYR A 44 6.02 -38.21 -20.74
C TYR A 44 5.06 -37.17 -21.31
N ARG A 45 3.88 -36.99 -20.68
CA ARG A 45 2.93 -35.94 -21.08
C ARG A 45 3.53 -34.55 -21.02
N ILE A 46 4.25 -34.23 -19.94
CA ILE A 46 4.94 -32.93 -19.78
C ILE A 46 6.02 -32.76 -20.85
N THR A 47 6.80 -33.82 -21.10
CA THR A 47 7.87 -33.83 -22.11
C THR A 47 7.32 -33.54 -23.51
N ILE A 48 6.22 -34.20 -23.90
CA ILE A 48 5.54 -33.96 -25.19
C ILE A 48 5.05 -32.52 -25.28
N LYS A 49 4.34 -32.02 -24.25
CA LYS A 49 3.86 -30.63 -24.23
C LYS A 49 5.00 -29.62 -24.36
N LYS A 50 6.16 -29.89 -23.75
CA LYS A 50 7.35 -29.04 -23.84
C LYS A 50 7.93 -29.01 -25.27
N ARG A 51 8.02 -30.16 -25.95
CA ARG A 51 8.54 -30.24 -27.34
C ARG A 51 7.68 -29.46 -28.33
N PHE A 52 6.36 -29.46 -28.14
CA PHE A 52 5.43 -28.72 -28.99
C PHE A 52 5.16 -27.28 -28.51
N GLY A 53 5.84 -26.79 -27.48
CA GLY A 53 5.61 -25.44 -26.95
C GLY A 53 4.20 -25.22 -26.37
N LEU A 54 3.50 -26.28 -25.99
CA LEU A 54 2.14 -26.25 -25.45
C LEU A 54 2.11 -26.05 -23.92
N LEU A 55 3.27 -25.88 -23.30
CA LEU A 55 3.36 -25.61 -21.87
C LEU A 55 2.84 -24.18 -21.60
N PRO A 56 1.92 -23.98 -20.64
CA PRO A 56 1.42 -22.63 -20.31
C PRO A 56 2.52 -21.67 -19.88
N THR A 57 3.64 -22.19 -19.34
CA THR A 57 4.82 -21.39 -18.97
C THR A 57 5.66 -20.94 -20.18
N MET A 58 5.52 -21.62 -21.32
CA MET A 58 6.17 -21.26 -22.59
C MET A 58 5.28 -20.35 -23.43
N GLN A 59 3.96 -20.44 -23.26
CA GLN A 59 3.01 -19.52 -23.87
C GLN A 59 3.22 -18.13 -23.24
N GLY A 60 3.39 -17.11 -24.08
CA GLY A 60 3.49 -15.73 -23.61
C GLY A 60 2.32 -15.42 -22.68
N LYS A 61 2.58 -14.74 -21.55
CA LYS A 61 1.53 -14.35 -20.60
C LYS A 61 0.42 -13.68 -21.41
N PRO A 62 -0.84 -14.16 -21.36
CA PRO A 62 -1.92 -13.42 -21.99
C PRO A 62 -1.88 -12.03 -21.37
N LEU A 63 -1.64 -11.02 -22.19
CA LEU A 63 -1.74 -9.65 -21.75
C LEU A 63 -3.22 -9.47 -21.40
N TYR A 64 -3.55 -9.62 -20.12
CA TYR A 64 -4.79 -9.10 -19.59
C TYR A 64 -4.70 -7.59 -19.80
N TYR A 65 -5.19 -7.12 -20.93
CA TYR A 65 -5.31 -5.71 -21.24
C TYR A 65 -6.36 -5.16 -20.29
N PHE A 66 -5.90 -4.69 -19.12
CA PHE A 66 -6.69 -3.80 -18.28
C PHE A 66 -6.62 -2.41 -18.95
N PRO A 67 -7.67 -1.95 -19.65
CA PRO A 67 -7.60 -0.71 -20.44
C PRO A 67 -7.27 0.54 -19.60
N TRP A 68 -7.58 0.50 -18.31
CA TRP A 68 -7.29 1.58 -17.37
C TRP A 68 -5.81 1.65 -16.91
N LEU A 69 -5.01 0.59 -17.14
CA LEU A 69 -3.60 0.53 -16.73
C LEU A 69 -2.62 0.90 -17.85
N THR A 70 -3.03 0.87 -19.12
CA THR A 70 -2.16 1.03 -20.31
C THR A 70 -2.25 2.40 -21.00
N ALA A 71 -2.92 3.39 -20.40
CA ALA A 71 -2.86 4.78 -20.89
C ALA A 71 -1.59 5.54 -20.45
N GLY A 72 -0.70 4.93 -19.68
CA GLY A 72 0.57 5.53 -19.29
C GLY A 72 1.62 4.47 -19.06
N SER A 73 2.83 4.67 -19.61
CA SER A 73 3.92 3.74 -19.42
C SER A 73 4.16 3.48 -17.92
N PRO A 74 4.32 2.21 -17.49
CA PRO A 74 4.46 1.87 -16.07
C PRO A 74 5.66 2.57 -15.42
N PHE A 75 6.69 2.88 -16.22
CA PHE A 75 7.86 3.65 -15.82
C PHE A 75 7.53 5.11 -15.46
N LYS A 76 6.63 5.79 -16.20
CA LYS A 76 6.26 7.17 -15.88
C LYS A 76 5.51 7.25 -14.55
N ARG A 77 4.64 6.28 -14.25
CA ARG A 77 3.93 6.20 -12.96
C ARG A 77 4.91 6.04 -11.79
N PHE A 78 5.92 5.18 -11.94
CA PHE A 78 6.93 4.97 -10.90
C PHE A 78 7.77 6.24 -10.67
N VAL A 79 8.27 6.87 -11.75
CA VAL A 79 9.09 8.09 -11.65
C VAL A 79 8.30 9.27 -11.06
N ILE A 80 7.02 9.44 -11.41
CA ILE A 80 6.16 10.49 -10.84
C ILE A 80 5.91 10.25 -9.35
N PHE A 81 5.71 8.99 -8.94
CA PHE A 81 5.51 8.62 -7.55
C PHE A 81 6.74 8.94 -6.69
N PHE A 82 7.95 8.56 -7.14
CA PHE A 82 9.19 8.90 -6.42
C PHE A 82 9.47 10.40 -6.38
N ARG A 83 9.19 11.15 -7.47
CA ARG A 83 9.36 12.62 -7.46
C ARG A 83 8.44 13.31 -6.45
N LYS A 84 7.18 12.86 -6.32
CA LYS A 84 6.25 13.39 -5.32
C LYS A 84 6.66 13.04 -3.89
N ILE A 85 7.15 11.83 -3.67
CA ILE A 85 7.66 11.41 -2.34
C ILE A 85 8.90 12.22 -1.94
N ILE A 86 9.85 12.41 -2.86
CA ILE A 86 11.06 13.20 -2.59
C ILE A 86 10.70 14.64 -2.25
N ILE A 87 9.79 15.26 -3.00
CA ILE A 87 9.31 16.63 -2.71
C ILE A 87 8.62 16.68 -1.35
N ALA A 88 7.74 15.72 -1.03
CA ALA A 88 7.08 15.65 0.26
C ALA A 88 8.08 15.49 1.42
N PHE A 89 9.13 14.69 1.23
CA PHE A 89 10.19 14.50 2.22
C PHE A 89 10.98 15.80 2.45
N ILE A 90 11.36 16.51 1.38
CA ILE A 90 12.06 17.79 1.49
C ILE A 90 11.19 18.84 2.21
N CYS A 91 9.91 18.95 1.84
CA CYS A 91 8.97 19.87 2.50
C CYS A 91 8.76 19.51 3.99
N PHE A 92 8.74 18.23 4.33
CA PHE A 92 8.60 17.77 5.73
C PHE A 92 9.78 18.22 6.59
N PHE A 93 11.02 18.05 6.13
CA PHE A 93 12.21 18.46 6.90
C PHE A 93 12.34 19.99 7.03
N ILE A 94 11.95 20.74 6.00
CA ILE A 94 11.91 22.20 6.04
C ILE A 94 10.85 22.67 7.05
N GLY A 95 9.65 22.08 7.01
CA GLY A 95 8.57 22.36 7.97
C GLY A 95 8.93 21.99 9.40
N TRP A 96 9.62 20.87 9.60
CA TRP A 96 10.10 20.43 10.91
C TRP A 96 11.12 21.42 11.51
N LYS A 97 12.02 21.95 10.67
CA LYS A 97 13.00 22.97 11.10
C LYS A 97 12.34 24.30 11.44
N SER A 98 11.38 24.77 10.65
CA SER A 98 10.68 26.03 10.95
C SER A 98 9.79 25.93 12.20
N LEU A 99 9.17 24.77 12.44
CA LEU A 99 8.41 24.51 13.68
C LEU A 99 9.29 24.61 14.93
N GLY A 100 10.50 24.06 14.88
CA GLY A 100 11.46 24.16 15.99
C GLY A 100 11.89 25.59 16.29
N ILE A 101 12.14 26.40 15.26
CA ILE A 101 12.49 27.83 15.41
C ILE A 101 11.32 28.60 16.04
N MET A 102 10.10 28.39 15.55
CA MET A 102 8.90 29.06 16.10
C MET A 102 8.62 28.69 17.56
N LEU A 103 8.79 27.41 17.96
CA LEU A 103 8.66 27.03 19.37
C LEU A 103 9.75 27.69 20.23
N THR A 104 10.98 27.77 19.72
CA THR A 104 12.08 28.42 20.43
C THR A 104 11.78 29.90 20.63
N GLU A 105 11.31 30.60 19.60
CA GLU A 105 11.00 32.03 19.71
C GLU A 105 9.85 32.33 20.67
N LYS A 106 8.79 31.50 20.66
CA LYS A 106 7.62 31.73 21.50
C LYS A 106 7.82 31.34 22.97
N ILE A 107 8.74 30.41 23.25
CA ILE A 107 8.99 29.88 24.61
C ILE A 107 10.14 30.62 25.32
N LEU A 108 11.12 31.16 24.59
CA LEU A 108 12.36 31.68 25.20
C LEU A 108 12.50 33.21 25.20
N TRP A 109 11.61 33.96 24.53
CA TRP A 109 11.63 35.43 24.59
C TRP A 109 10.50 35.96 25.46
N GLN A 110 10.84 36.49 26.63
CA GLN A 110 9.98 37.41 27.38
C GLN A 110 10.40 38.86 27.08
N TYR A 111 9.41 39.75 26.98
CA TYR A 111 9.66 41.19 26.85
C TYR A 111 10.12 41.74 28.19
N ASP A 112 11.33 42.31 28.24
CA ASP A 112 11.91 42.87 29.46
C ASP A 112 11.65 44.39 29.46
N GLU A 113 10.75 44.86 30.34
CA GLU A 113 10.20 46.22 30.32
C GLU A 113 11.26 47.32 30.50
N LYS A 114 12.42 47.00 31.09
CA LYS A 114 13.48 47.97 31.40
C LYS A 114 14.37 48.36 30.22
N LEU A 115 14.50 47.49 29.20
CA LEU A 115 15.41 47.69 28.06
C LEU A 115 14.70 47.83 26.72
N GLY A 116 13.39 47.59 26.66
CA GLY A 116 12.57 47.72 25.45
C GLY A 116 13.01 46.81 24.30
N LYS A 117 13.82 45.78 24.59
CA LYS A 117 14.36 44.83 23.62
C LYS A 117 14.12 43.42 24.14
N PRO A 118 13.78 42.47 23.26
CA PRO A 118 13.65 41.09 23.68
C PRO A 118 15.05 40.63 24.17
N ARG A 119 15.10 39.89 25.29
CA ARG A 119 16.34 39.31 25.86
C ARG A 119 16.13 37.81 26.16
N MET A 120 17.13 36.98 25.88
CA MET A 120 17.13 35.57 26.31
C MET A 120 17.39 35.48 27.81
N LEU A 121 16.50 34.80 28.53
CA LEU A 121 16.63 34.58 29.98
C LEU A 121 17.78 33.58 30.26
N SER A 122 18.63 33.89 31.23
CA SER A 122 19.69 32.95 31.63
C SER A 122 19.08 31.70 32.30
N VAL A 123 19.71 30.53 32.15
CA VAL A 123 19.24 29.27 32.74
C VAL A 123 19.04 29.37 34.25
N LYS A 124 19.82 30.21 34.95
CA LYS A 124 19.67 30.47 36.39
C LYS A 124 18.39 31.27 36.68
N GLU A 125 18.20 32.39 35.98
CA GLU A 125 17.02 33.26 36.12
C GLU A 125 15.72 32.51 35.79
N ALA A 126 15.72 31.66 34.76
CA ALA A 126 14.56 30.83 34.40
C ALA A 126 14.19 29.81 35.49
N LYS A 127 15.19 29.21 36.15
CA LYS A 127 14.96 28.30 37.28
C LYS A 127 14.39 29.04 38.49
N ASP A 128 14.88 30.25 38.75
CA ASP A 128 14.43 31.05 39.89
C ASP A 128 13.00 31.58 39.69
N LEU A 129 12.63 31.97 38.46
CA LEU A 129 11.25 32.36 38.12
C LEU A 129 10.26 31.19 38.27
N LYS A 130 10.69 29.99 37.88
CA LYS A 130 9.89 28.77 38.05
C LYS A 130 9.72 28.40 39.53
N ARG A 131 10.73 28.63 40.37
CA ARG A 131 10.61 28.42 41.83
C ARG A 131 9.63 29.42 42.46
N LYS A 132 9.74 30.71 42.11
CA LYS A 132 8.82 31.76 42.59
C LYS A 132 7.37 31.51 42.21
N SER A 133 7.09 31.17 40.95
CA SER A 133 5.72 30.85 40.49
C SER A 133 5.14 29.62 41.19
N VAL A 134 5.97 28.64 41.57
CA VAL A 134 5.54 27.48 42.36
C VAL A 134 5.27 27.86 43.82
N GLU A 135 6.09 28.74 44.42
CA GLU A 135 5.87 29.24 45.78
C GLU A 135 4.61 30.12 45.89
N GLU A 136 4.37 30.99 44.92
CA GLU A 136 3.13 31.79 44.82
C GLU A 136 1.89 30.91 44.63
N ALA A 137 2.00 29.85 43.83
CA ALA A 137 0.93 28.86 43.67
C ALA A 137 0.67 28.08 44.97
N ARG A 138 1.69 27.84 45.80
CA ARG A 138 1.53 27.21 47.13
C ARG A 138 0.89 28.18 48.12
N SER A 139 1.39 29.42 48.21
CA SER A 139 0.85 30.45 49.11
C SER A 139 -0.61 30.79 48.78
N SER A 140 -0.96 30.95 47.50
CA SER A 140 -2.35 31.17 47.07
C SER A 140 -3.27 29.97 47.34
N LYS A 141 -2.73 28.75 47.34
CA LYS A 141 -3.47 27.54 47.70
C LYS A 141 -3.69 27.44 49.21
N GLU A 142 -2.71 27.84 50.02
CA GLU A 142 -2.86 27.94 51.48
C GLU A 142 -3.83 29.05 51.89
N MET A 143 -3.78 30.21 51.22
CA MET A 143 -4.70 31.33 51.46
C MET A 143 -6.16 31.01 51.06
N LYS A 144 -6.36 30.12 50.09
CA LYS A 144 -7.69 29.58 49.74
C LYS A 144 -8.18 28.49 50.70
N PHE A 145 -7.29 27.92 51.50
CA PHE A 145 -7.61 26.84 52.44
C PHE A 145 -7.99 27.34 53.84
N SER A 146 -7.68 28.59 54.19
CA SER A 146 -8.20 29.25 55.40
C SER A 146 -9.65 29.71 55.20
N PHE A 147 -10.59 28.78 55.31
CA PHE A 147 -12.01 29.09 55.53
C PHE A 147 -12.22 29.48 57.00
N PRO A 148 -13.08 30.47 57.34
CA PRO A 148 -13.38 30.79 58.73
C PRO A 148 -14.09 29.60 59.40
N LEU A 149 -13.62 29.19 60.57
CA LEU A 149 -14.39 28.37 61.49
C LEU A 149 -15.33 29.33 62.22
N ASP A 150 -16.59 29.36 61.82
CA ASP A 150 -17.64 30.07 62.58
C ASP A 150 -17.94 29.23 63.84
N ASP A 151 -17.77 29.85 65.02
CA ASP A 151 -18.25 29.39 66.33
C ASP A 151 -19.78 29.53 66.46
#